data_AF-A0A964YHS9-F1
#
_entry.id   AF-A0A964YHS9-F1
#
_cell.length_a   1.000
_cell.length_b   1.000
_cell.length_c   1.000
_cell.angle_alpha   90.00
_cell.angle_beta   90.00
_cell.angle_gamma   90.00
#
_symmetry.space_group_name_H-M   'P 1'
#
loop_
_entity.id
_entity.type
_entity.pdbx_description
1 polymer ?
#
loop_
_entity_poly.entity_id
_entity_poly.type
_entity_poly.pdbx_seq_one_letter_code
_entity_poly.pdbx_strand_id
1 'polypeptide(L)' 'CTPEDAIAFTHQLDFLRTLLLLSGAPVDSLIAATIREIYQLRQLDRSWLVQAGRTLSILLKDDYDRLRMILNQIHG' A
#
# COMPACT_ATOMS: atom_id res chain seq x y z
N CYS A 1 16.03 -4.65 8.53
CA CYS A 1 14.68 -4.93 9.07
C CYS A 1 14.42 -6.41 8.95
N THR A 2 13.91 -7.02 10.01
CA THR A 2 13.38 -8.38 9.93
C THR A 2 11.95 -8.34 9.36
N PRO A 3 11.41 -9.48 8.91
CA PRO A 3 9.99 -9.60 8.58
C PRO A 3 9.08 -9.14 9.73
N GLU A 4 9.43 -9.42 10.99
CA GLU A 4 8.62 -8.98 12.14
C GLU A 4 8.62 -7.46 12.28
N ASP A 5 9.76 -6.79 12.07
CA ASP A 5 9.84 -5.33 12.10
C ASP A 5 8.92 -4.71 11.03
N ALA A 6 8.93 -5.29 9.82
CA ALA A 6 8.10 -4.81 8.71
C ALA A 6 6.61 -5.02 9.02
N ILE A 7 6.23 -6.16 9.59
CA ILE A 7 4.85 -6.44 10.01
C ILE A 7 4.43 -5.51 11.15
N ALA A 8 5.30 -5.23 12.11
CA ALA A 8 5.00 -4.31 13.21
C ALA A 8 4.80 -2.88 12.69
N PHE A 9 5.73 -2.38 11.86
CA PHE A 9 5.67 -1.04 11.27
C PHE A 9 4.41 -0.84 10.42
N THR A 10 4.05 -1.85 9.63
CA THR A 10 2.93 -1.77 8.67
C THR A 10 1.59 -2.15 9.29
N HIS A 11 1.53 -2.36 10.60
CA HIS A 11 0.26 -2.55 11.30
C HIS A 11 -0.60 -1.30 11.19
N GLN A 12 0.03 -0.13 11.27
CA GLN A 12 -0.56 1.15 10.90
C GLN A 12 -0.28 1.45 9.42
N LEU A 13 -1.20 2.17 8.78
CA LEU A 13 -1.15 2.44 7.34
C LEU A 13 -0.68 3.85 7.00
N ASP A 14 -0.22 4.62 7.99
CA ASP A 14 0.25 6.00 7.82
C ASP A 14 1.42 6.12 6.84
N PHE A 15 2.21 5.05 6.69
CA PHE A 15 3.31 5.00 5.71
C PHE A 15 2.83 5.16 4.27
N LEU A 16 1.58 4.79 3.95
CA LEU A 16 1.00 4.98 2.62
C LEU A 16 0.93 6.47 2.26
N ARG A 17 0.62 7.32 3.25
CA ARG A 17 0.66 8.78 3.08
C ARG A 17 2.07 9.26 2.82
N THR A 18 3.06 8.74 3.56
CA THR A 18 4.47 9.08 3.36
C THR A 18 4.94 8.70 1.95
N LEU A 19 4.58 7.51 1.47
CA LEU A 19 4.92 7.08 0.11
C LEU A 19 4.31 8.00 -0.94
N LEU A 20 3.05 8.43 -0.77
CA LEU A 20 2.36 9.34 -1.68
C LEU A 20 2.99 10.75 -1.74
N LEU A 21 3.69 11.18 -0.69
CA LEU A 21 4.39 12.47 -0.65
C LEU A 21 5.74 12.46 -1.37
N LEU A 22 6.25 11.28 -1.74
CA LEU A 22 7.49 11.19 -2.49
C LEU A 22 7.30 11.76 -3.90
N SER A 23 8.32 12.44 -4.41
CA SER A 23 8.36 13.00 -5.75
C SER A 23 9.62 12.52 -6.48
N GLY A 24 9.52 12.20 -7.77
CA GLY A 24 10.66 11.80 -8.60
C GLY A 24 10.91 10.29 -8.74
N ALA A 25 9.99 9.44 -8.28
CA ALA A 25 10.01 7.99 -8.44
C ALA A 25 8.67 7.49 -9.04
N PRO A 26 8.58 6.25 -9.55
CA PRO A 26 7.29 5.64 -9.88
C PRO A 26 6.55 5.25 -8.58
N VAL A 27 6.08 6.28 -7.86
CA VAL A 27 5.47 6.17 -6.52
C VAL A 27 4.32 5.17 -6.50
N ASP A 28 3.53 5.12 -7.57
CA ASP A 28 2.36 4.26 -7.66
C ASP A 28 2.75 2.78 -7.69
N SER A 29 3.79 2.46 -8.45
CA SER A 29 4.36 1.11 -8.50
C SER A 29 5.09 0.74 -7.23
N LEU A 30 5.74 1.70 -6.55
CA LEU A 30 6.31 1.48 -5.23
C LEU A 30 5.23 1.12 -4.22
N ILE A 31 4.14 1.89 -4.14
CA ILE A 31 3.01 1.61 -3.24
C ILE A 31 2.43 0.23 -3.50
N ALA A 32 2.18 -0.11 -4.77
CA ALA A 32 1.64 -1.42 -5.13
C ALA A 32 2.59 -2.57 -4.76
N ALA A 33 3.89 -2.42 -5.05
CA ALA A 33 4.91 -3.41 -4.67
C ALA A 33 4.99 -3.58 -3.14
N THR A 34 5.07 -2.48 -2.40
CA THR A 34 5.12 -2.49 -0.93
C THR A 34 3.90 -3.19 -0.33
N ILE A 35 2.69 -2.89 -0.82
CA ILE A 35 1.47 -3.56 -0.33
C ILE A 35 1.51 -5.07 -0.62
N ARG A 36 1.92 -5.48 -1.83
CA ARG A 36 2.02 -6.90 -2.18
C ARG A 36 3.04 -7.65 -1.31
N GLU A 37 4.22 -7.07 -1.10
CA GLU A 37 5.26 -7.67 -0.25
C GLU A 37 4.77 -7.84 1.19
N ILE A 38 4.17 -6.81 1.79
CA ILE A 38 3.64 -6.89 3.16
C ILE A 38 2.50 -7.90 3.25
N TYR A 39 1.61 -7.94 2.25
CA TYR A 39 0.52 -8.92 2.19
C TYR A 39 1.05 -10.36 2.16
N GLN A 40 2.15 -10.61 1.43
CA GLN A 40 2.83 -11.90 1.44
C GLN A 40 3.48 -12.21 2.80
N LEU A 41 4.18 -11.24 3.40
CA LEU A 41 4.81 -11.39 4.72
C LEU A 41 3.78 -11.67 5.82
N ARG A 42 2.57 -11.10 5.71
CA ARG A 42 1.42 -11.34 6.59
C ARG A 42 0.66 -12.63 6.29
N GLN A 43 1.22 -13.52 5.48
CA GLN A 43 0.58 -14.80 5.12
C GLN A 43 -0.79 -14.62 4.46
N LEU A 44 -0.89 -13.65 3.54
CA LEU A 44 -2.10 -13.38 2.77
C LEU A 44 -3.30 -12.92 3.63
N ASP A 45 -3.03 -12.14 4.69
CA ASP A 45 -4.07 -11.50 5.51
C ASP A 45 -4.97 -10.57 4.68
N ARG A 46 -6.15 -11.08 4.34
CA ARG A 46 -7.17 -10.36 3.56
C ARG A 46 -7.74 -9.15 4.30
N SER A 47 -7.83 -9.21 5.64
CA SER A 47 -8.36 -8.10 6.44
C SER A 47 -7.44 -6.89 6.32
N TRP A 48 -6.13 -7.13 6.45
CA TRP A 48 -5.12 -6.10 6.27
C TRP A 48 -5.14 -5.53 4.85
N LEU A 49 -5.22 -6.38 3.81
CA LEU A 49 -5.27 -5.93 2.41
C LEU A 49 -6.48 -5.03 2.13
N VAL A 50 -7.66 -5.39 2.67
CA VAL A 50 -8.88 -4.57 2.53
C VAL A 50 -8.71 -3.22 3.24
N GLN A 51 -8.10 -3.19 4.43
CA GLN A 51 -7.82 -1.94 5.13
C GLN A 51 -6.83 -1.05 4.36
N ALA A 52 -5.79 -1.63 3.77
CA ALA A 52 -4.85 -0.91 2.91
C ALA A 52 -5.56 -0.28 1.70
N GLY A 53 -6.41 -1.05 1.00
CA GLY A 53 -7.21 -0.54 -0.12
C GLY A 53 -8.19 0.57 0.28
N ARG A 54 -8.86 0.44 1.43
CA ARG A 54 -9.75 1.50 1.97
C ARG A 54 -8.98 2.77 2.30
N THR A 55 -7.79 2.63 2.90
CA THR A 55 -6.94 3.77 3.25
C THR A 55 -6.48 4.50 2.00
N LEU A 56 -6.04 3.78 0.95
CA LEU A 56 -5.74 4.39 -0.34
C LEU A 56 -6.95 5.10 -0.96
N SER A 57 -8.15 4.51 -0.84
CA SER A 57 -9.38 5.12 -1.34
C SER A 57 -9.69 6.46 -0.67
N ILE A 58 -9.35 6.61 0.62
CA ILE A 58 -9.50 7.88 1.35
C ILE A 58 -8.40 8.87 0.94
N LEU A 59 -7.15 8.42 0.84
CA LEU A 59 -6.00 9.27 0.52
C LEU A 59 -6.05 9.81 -0.92
N LEU A 60 -6.60 9.04 -1.86
CA LEU A 60 -6.71 9.36 -3.28
C LEU A 60 -8.16 9.63 -3.71
N LYS A 61 -9.02 10.05 -2.78
CA LYS A 61 -10.45 10.29 -3.06
C LYS A 61 -10.69 11.28 -4.21
N ASP A 62 -9.77 12.22 -4.38
CA ASP A 62 -9.84 13.28 -5.41
C ASP A 62 -9.09 12.89 -6.70
N ASP A 63 -8.39 11.75 -6.72
CA ASP A 63 -7.57 11.25 -7.83
C ASP A 63 -7.87 9.76 -8.12
N TYR A 64 -9.08 9.53 -8.67
CA TYR A 64 -9.63 8.20 -8.86
C TYR A 64 -8.90 7.36 -9.93
N ASP A 65 -8.37 8.00 -10.97
CA ASP A 65 -7.59 7.31 -12.01
C ASP A 65 -6.29 6.74 -11.42
N ARG A 66 -5.60 7.53 -10.60
CA ARG A 66 -4.40 7.08 -9.89
C ARG A 66 -4.71 5.96 -8.90
N LEU A 67 -5.80 6.08 -8.13
CA LEU A 67 -6.26 5.01 -7.25
C LEU A 67 -6.46 3.69 -8.00
N ARG A 68 -7.18 3.74 -9.13
CA ARG A 68 -7.41 2.56 -9.98
C ARG A 68 -6.11 1.95 -10.49
N MET A 69 -5.17 2.79 -10.92
CA MET A 69 -3.87 2.32 -11.40
C MET A 69 -3.10 1.55 -10.33
N ILE A 70 -3.06 2.06 -9.10
CA ILE A 70 -2.39 1.38 -7.97
C ILE A 70 -3.10 0.07 -7.63
N LEU A 71 -4.43 0.08 -7.49
CA LEU A 71 -5.19 -1.12 -7.12
C LEU A 71 -5.07 -2.24 -8.16
N ASN A 72 -4.97 -1.90 -9.45
CA ASN A 72 -4.75 -2.88 -10.51
C ASN A 72 -3.36 -3.55 -10.40
N GLN A 73 -2.34 -2.81 -9.98
CA GLN A 73 -0.98 -3.35 -9.79
C GLN A 73 -0.86 -4.25 -8.55
N ILE A 74 -1.78 -4.14 -7.59
CA ILE A 74 -1.79 -5.01 -6.40
C ILE A 74 -2.36 -6.40 -6.73
N HIS A 75 -3.35 -6.46 -7.63
CA HIS A 75 -3.98 -7.72 -8.05
C HIS A 75 -3.21 -8.45 -9.16
N GLY A 76 -2.33 -7.75 -9.88
CA GLY A 76 -1.52 -8.28 -10.98
C GLY A 76 -0.24 -9.00 -10.57
#